data_AF-A0AA38TA62-F1
#
_entry.id   AF-A0AA38TA62-F1
#
_cell.length_a   1.000
_cell.length_b   1.000
_cell.length_c   1.000
_cell.angle_alpha   90.00
_cell.angle_beta   90.00
_cell.angle_gamma   90.00
#
_symmetry.space_group_name_H-M   'P 1'
#
loop_
_entity.id
_entity.type
_entity.pdbx_description
1 polymer ?
#
loop_
_entity_poly.entity_id
_entity_poly.type
_entity_poly.pdbx_seq_one_letter_code
_entity_poly.pdbx_strand_id
1 'polypeptide(L)'
;MAFPFPTTIFFFFFTLIISSFFSLHSAQPPPSSTLGFRCTNATTPSANCYSLIDYHLPNTTTLSAVQSLFDIKNLRNLLAANNLPTTTPHNRTFPAESILRIPFPCLCRNATGISNRRPIYTVVPDDGLFHIAAEVFSRLVTYPQIQLVNNITDANTILVGQRLWIPLPCSCDEVDGEQVVHYGHFVAAGSTVEGIAEQFNTTERTLLNLNGMADAKELQASSILDVPLKVCKSMVTSNSLDYPLLVPNGTSIYTANNCVRCRCDAMNNWMLECEPSGLALPRGQTCPSTLCEGTSFNLGNITSGSGCSRSRCVYTGYTDGRINTTISRDSTCPGNNGLSNV
;
A
#
# COMPACT_ATOMS: atom_id res chain seq x y z
N MET A 1 40.95 70.10 -37.51
CA MET A 1 39.94 69.27 -38.21
C MET A 1 40.53 67.87 -38.35
N ALA A 2 40.13 66.97 -37.46
CA ALA A 2 40.58 65.57 -37.47
C ALA A 2 39.46 64.71 -38.06
N PHE A 3 39.80 63.95 -39.11
CA PHE A 3 38.92 62.93 -39.71
C PHE A 3 39.15 61.57 -39.01
N PRO A 4 38.13 60.71 -38.89
CA PRO A 4 38.26 59.45 -38.15
C PRO A 4 38.72 58.29 -39.04
N PHE A 5 39.46 57.35 -38.45
CA PHE A 5 39.71 56.00 -38.97
C PHE A 5 38.58 55.05 -38.54
N PRO A 6 38.13 54.09 -39.38
CA PRO A 6 37.18 53.08 -38.97
C PRO A 6 37.88 51.87 -38.31
N THR A 7 37.30 51.39 -37.23
CA THR A 7 37.66 50.17 -36.50
C THR A 7 37.06 48.94 -37.19
N THR A 8 37.89 47.97 -37.54
CA THR A 8 37.48 46.65 -38.02
C THR A 8 37.20 45.72 -36.84
N ILE A 9 35.97 45.20 -36.76
CA ILE A 9 35.52 44.21 -35.76
C ILE A 9 35.81 42.82 -36.32
N PHE A 10 36.66 42.05 -35.64
CA PHE A 10 36.96 40.66 -35.96
C PHE A 10 35.92 39.76 -35.27
N PHE A 11 35.04 39.13 -36.04
CA PHE A 11 34.11 38.10 -35.55
C PHE A 11 34.83 36.74 -35.52
N PHE A 12 35.11 36.22 -34.32
CA PHE A 12 35.51 34.83 -34.12
C PHE A 12 34.27 33.93 -34.18
N PHE A 13 34.14 33.14 -35.24
CA PHE A 13 33.18 32.03 -35.29
C PHE A 13 33.73 30.85 -34.49
N PHE A 14 33.12 30.55 -33.35
CA PHE A 14 33.38 29.32 -32.60
C PHE A 14 32.41 28.24 -33.10
N THR A 15 32.89 27.30 -33.90
CA THR A 15 32.11 26.13 -34.33
C THR A 15 32.03 25.12 -33.18
N LEU A 16 30.86 25.00 -32.57
CA LEU A 16 30.54 23.98 -31.56
C LEU A 16 30.31 22.63 -32.26
N ILE A 17 31.26 21.70 -32.09
CA ILE A 17 31.11 20.30 -32.50
C ILE A 17 30.29 19.60 -31.42
N ILE A 18 29.01 19.32 -31.70
CA ILE A 18 28.16 18.50 -30.82
C ILE A 18 28.49 17.03 -31.10
N SER A 19 29.31 16.44 -30.24
CA SER A 19 29.52 15.00 -30.20
C SER A 19 28.29 14.33 -29.58
N SER A 20 27.50 13.67 -30.42
CA SER A 20 26.42 12.79 -30.00
C SER A 20 26.97 11.56 -29.28
N PHE A 21 26.99 11.60 -27.95
CA PHE A 21 27.16 10.42 -27.11
C PHE A 21 25.92 9.54 -27.24
N PHE A 22 25.95 8.55 -28.12
CA PHE A 22 25.07 7.40 -28.03
C PHE A 22 25.51 6.58 -26.82
N SER A 23 24.89 6.81 -25.67
CA SER A 23 24.95 5.89 -24.54
C SER A 23 24.29 4.58 -24.97
N LEU A 24 25.12 3.58 -25.30
CA LEU A 24 24.74 2.18 -25.31
C LEU A 24 24.21 1.86 -23.90
N HIS A 25 22.90 1.97 -23.72
CA HIS A 25 22.23 1.34 -22.59
C HIS A 25 22.46 -0.15 -22.76
N SER A 26 23.25 -0.73 -21.86
CA SER A 26 23.29 -2.18 -21.71
C SER A 26 21.84 -2.64 -21.51
N ALA A 27 21.36 -3.46 -22.45
CA ALA A 27 20.14 -4.21 -22.24
C ALA A 27 20.36 -5.07 -20.99
N GLN A 28 19.79 -4.63 -19.86
CA GLN A 28 19.78 -5.44 -18.65
C GLN A 28 19.08 -6.77 -18.99
N PRO A 29 19.60 -7.92 -18.53
CA PRO A 29 18.87 -9.17 -18.65
C PRO A 29 17.46 -8.99 -18.05
N PRO A 30 16.43 -9.63 -18.63
CA PRO A 30 15.07 -9.49 -18.11
C PRO A 30 15.09 -9.85 -16.62
N PRO A 31 14.55 -8.98 -15.74
CA PRO A 31 14.48 -9.31 -14.33
C PRO A 31 13.74 -10.65 -14.20
N SER A 32 14.27 -11.49 -13.31
CA SER A 32 13.72 -12.80 -12.95
C SER A 32 12.18 -12.77 -13.01
N SER A 33 11.60 -13.67 -13.80
CA SER A 33 10.16 -13.77 -14.09
C SER A 33 9.36 -14.32 -12.91
N THR A 34 9.77 -14.02 -11.69
CA THR A 34 9.08 -14.39 -10.46
C THR A 34 7.75 -13.64 -10.44
N LEU A 35 6.66 -14.40 -10.45
CA LEU A 35 5.32 -13.85 -10.34
C LEU A 35 5.08 -13.46 -8.88
N GLY A 36 4.64 -12.22 -8.64
CA GLY A 36 4.21 -11.76 -7.32
C GLY A 36 5.30 -11.77 -6.24
N PHE A 37 4.87 -11.67 -4.97
CA PHE A 37 5.75 -11.97 -3.84
C PHE A 37 5.63 -13.43 -3.44
N ARG A 38 6.63 -13.92 -2.70
CA ARG A 38 6.58 -15.25 -2.10
C ARG A 38 5.47 -15.30 -1.05
N CYS A 39 4.64 -16.33 -1.11
CA CYS A 39 3.56 -16.56 -0.16
C CYS A 39 3.38 -18.05 0.12
N THR A 40 3.97 -18.52 1.21
CA THR A 40 4.15 -19.92 1.57
C THR A 40 3.24 -20.40 2.69
N ASN A 41 2.64 -19.49 3.45
CA ASN A 41 1.82 -19.81 4.60
C ASN A 41 0.40 -20.17 4.13
N ALA A 42 0.25 -21.45 3.81
CA ALA A 42 -0.99 -22.07 3.40
C ALA A 42 -1.37 -23.14 4.43
N THR A 43 -1.82 -22.73 5.63
CA THR A 43 -2.72 -23.58 6.43
C THR A 43 -4.00 -23.93 5.65
N THR A 44 -4.23 -23.24 4.52
CA THR A 44 -5.19 -23.58 3.45
C THR A 44 -4.53 -23.42 2.08
N PRO A 45 -4.84 -24.24 1.06
CA PRO A 45 -4.27 -24.16 -0.30
C PRO A 45 -4.41 -22.79 -1.00
N SER A 46 -5.23 -21.90 -0.45
CA SER A 46 -5.41 -20.52 -0.86
C SER A 46 -5.72 -19.62 0.34
N ALA A 47 -4.85 -18.65 0.64
CA ALA A 47 -5.10 -17.63 1.65
C ALA A 47 -5.52 -16.30 0.98
N ASN A 48 -6.48 -15.60 1.56
CA ASN A 48 -6.88 -14.25 1.15
C ASN A 48 -6.52 -13.26 2.26
N CYS A 49 -6.03 -12.10 1.87
CA CYS A 49 -5.76 -11.00 2.79
C CYS A 49 -5.86 -9.66 2.05
N TYR A 50 -5.49 -8.58 2.73
CA TYR A 50 -5.34 -7.26 2.13
C TYR A 50 -3.87 -6.87 2.09
N SER A 51 -3.46 -6.19 1.02
CA SER A 51 -2.11 -5.71 0.82
C SER A 51 -2.14 -4.26 0.33
N LEU A 52 -0.98 -3.60 0.41
CA LEU A 52 -0.76 -2.23 -0.04
C LEU A 52 0.37 -2.24 -1.07
N ILE A 53 0.33 -1.32 -2.02
CA ILE A 53 1.46 -1.08 -2.93
C ILE A 53 1.58 0.40 -3.23
N ASP A 54 2.81 0.90 -3.32
CA ASP A 54 3.09 2.25 -3.78
C ASP A 54 2.86 2.34 -5.27
N TYR A 55 1.93 3.20 -5.70
CA TYR A 55 1.85 3.64 -7.08
C TYR A 55 2.59 4.96 -7.20
N HIS A 56 3.76 4.92 -7.83
CA HIS A 56 4.53 6.10 -8.21
C HIS A 56 3.91 6.71 -9.47
N LEU A 57 3.32 7.89 -9.36
CA LEU A 57 2.48 8.49 -10.40
C LEU A 57 3.32 8.86 -11.63
N PRO A 58 3.11 8.22 -12.81
CA PRO A 58 3.87 8.54 -14.01
C PRO A 58 3.52 9.93 -14.56
N ASN A 59 2.30 10.41 -14.28
CA ASN A 59 1.77 11.67 -14.75
C ASN A 59 0.91 12.32 -13.66
N THR A 60 0.75 13.64 -13.74
CA THR A 60 -0.23 14.36 -12.91
C THR A 60 -1.63 13.82 -13.21
N THR A 61 -2.32 13.33 -12.18
CA THR A 61 -3.63 12.69 -12.32
C THR A 61 -4.55 13.03 -11.15
N THR A 62 -5.75 12.45 -11.11
CA THR A 62 -6.73 12.64 -10.02
C THR A 62 -6.93 11.36 -9.21
N LEU A 63 -7.43 11.50 -7.97
CA LEU A 63 -7.83 10.34 -7.18
C LEU A 63 -8.85 9.44 -7.89
N SER A 64 -9.81 10.02 -8.60
CA SER A 64 -10.82 9.26 -9.35
C SER A 64 -10.24 8.42 -10.48
N ALA A 65 -9.21 8.94 -11.17
CA ALA A 65 -8.52 8.21 -12.22
C ALA A 65 -7.72 7.05 -11.63
N VAL A 66 -6.99 7.27 -10.53
CA VAL A 66 -6.26 6.20 -9.80
C VAL A 66 -7.22 5.15 -9.25
N GLN A 67 -8.33 5.57 -8.65
CA GLN A 67 -9.39 4.68 -8.17
C GLN A 67 -9.91 3.78 -9.30
N SER A 68 -10.15 4.36 -10.48
CA SER A 68 -10.64 3.64 -11.65
C SER A 68 -9.60 2.68 -12.22
N LEU A 69 -8.34 3.11 -12.35
CA LEU A 69 -7.23 2.29 -12.85
C LEU A 69 -7.02 1.04 -11.99
N PHE A 70 -7.13 1.18 -10.67
CA PHE A 70 -6.94 0.08 -9.72
C PHE A 70 -8.25 -0.66 -9.35
N ASP A 71 -9.38 -0.38 -10.01
CA ASP A 71 -10.70 -1.00 -9.73
C ASP A 71 -11.05 -0.99 -8.22
N ILE A 72 -10.75 0.13 -7.56
CA ILE A 72 -11.06 0.34 -6.14
C ILE A 72 -12.54 0.72 -6.03
N LYS A 73 -13.36 -0.21 -5.55
CA LYS A 73 -14.82 -0.06 -5.47
C LYS A 73 -15.28 1.21 -4.74
N ASN A 74 -14.59 1.58 -3.67
CA ASN A 74 -14.95 2.73 -2.85
C ASN A 74 -13.74 3.66 -2.69
N LEU A 75 -13.85 4.90 -3.16
CA LEU A 75 -12.80 5.93 -3.05
C LEU A 75 -12.25 6.06 -1.62
N ARG A 76 -13.13 5.90 -0.63
CA ARG A 76 -12.79 5.97 0.80
C ARG A 76 -11.69 5.00 1.23
N ASN A 77 -11.56 3.85 0.58
CA ASN A 77 -10.50 2.90 0.89
C ASN A 77 -9.15 3.46 0.43
N LEU A 78 -9.11 4.10 -0.73
CA LEU A 78 -7.93 4.82 -1.20
C LEU A 78 -7.59 5.99 -0.28
N LEU A 79 -8.58 6.78 0.15
CA LEU A 79 -8.36 7.86 1.12
C LEU A 79 -7.80 7.33 2.44
N ALA A 80 -8.37 6.24 2.97
CA ALA A 80 -8.01 5.65 4.25
C ALA A 80 -6.57 5.07 4.24
N ALA A 81 -6.16 4.46 3.14
CA ALA A 81 -4.79 3.95 2.95
C ALA A 81 -3.73 5.06 2.86
N ASN A 82 -4.13 6.27 2.45
CA ASN A 82 -3.27 7.45 2.30
C ASN A 82 -3.45 8.48 3.43
N ASN A 83 -4.19 8.14 4.49
CA ASN A 83 -4.53 9.04 5.59
C ASN A 83 -5.12 10.39 5.13
N LEU A 84 -5.87 10.38 4.03
CA LEU A 84 -6.52 11.58 3.50
C LEU A 84 -7.87 11.81 4.19
N PRO A 85 -8.29 13.08 4.42
CA PRO A 85 -9.60 13.39 4.97
C PRO A 85 -10.73 12.78 4.14
N THR A 86 -11.82 12.34 4.78
CA THR A 86 -13.00 11.78 4.11
C THR A 86 -13.73 12.77 3.21
N THR A 87 -13.51 14.07 3.45
CA THR A 87 -14.01 15.19 2.64
C THR A 87 -13.17 15.47 1.39
N THR A 88 -12.06 14.76 1.19
CA THR A 88 -11.20 14.95 0.01
C THR A 88 -11.98 14.67 -1.26
N PRO A 89 -12.04 15.62 -2.22
CA PRO A 89 -12.85 15.45 -3.41
C PRO A 89 -12.23 14.42 -4.36
N HIS A 90 -13.07 13.69 -5.08
CA HIS A 90 -12.65 12.65 -6.03
C HIS A 90 -11.77 13.18 -7.17
N ASN A 91 -11.96 14.44 -7.56
CA ASN A 91 -11.17 15.11 -8.59
C ASN A 91 -9.90 15.79 -8.03
N ARG A 92 -9.54 15.55 -6.76
CA ARG A 92 -8.29 16.05 -6.19
C ARG A 92 -7.12 15.58 -7.06
N THR A 93 -6.34 16.53 -7.54
CA THR A 93 -5.15 16.29 -8.35
C THR A 93 -3.93 15.98 -7.48
N PHE A 94 -3.09 15.07 -7.98
CA PHE A 94 -1.78 14.74 -7.43
C PHE A 94 -0.74 14.91 -8.55
N PRO A 95 0.39 15.60 -8.29
CA PRO A 95 1.40 15.81 -9.31
C PRO A 95 2.10 14.49 -9.68
N ALA A 96 2.68 14.43 -10.88
CA ALA A 96 3.61 13.37 -11.27
C ALA A 96 4.70 13.18 -10.20
N GLU A 97 5.26 11.98 -10.12
CA GLU A 97 6.26 11.55 -9.13
C GLU A 97 5.74 11.46 -7.68
N SER A 98 4.48 11.83 -7.42
CA SER A 98 3.86 11.54 -6.12
C SER A 98 3.71 10.04 -5.93
N ILE A 99 3.67 9.59 -4.68
CA ILE A 99 3.34 8.19 -4.34
C ILE A 99 1.96 8.15 -3.69
N LEU A 100 1.09 7.26 -4.20
CA LEU A 100 -0.16 6.90 -3.56
C LEU A 100 -0.14 5.43 -3.15
N ARG A 101 -0.50 5.14 -1.91
CA ARG A 101 -0.68 3.77 -1.42
C ARG A 101 -2.00 3.21 -1.91
N ILE A 102 -1.94 2.15 -2.68
CA ILE A 102 -3.08 1.49 -3.29
C ILE A 102 -3.45 0.25 -2.46
N PRO A 103 -4.63 0.19 -1.83
CA PRO A 103 -5.13 -1.01 -1.18
C PRO A 103 -5.79 -1.95 -2.18
N PHE A 104 -5.48 -3.24 -2.10
CA PHE A 104 -6.07 -4.26 -2.97
C PHE A 104 -6.17 -5.62 -2.26
N PRO A 105 -7.13 -6.47 -2.65
CA PRO A 105 -7.21 -7.83 -2.12
C PRO A 105 -6.07 -8.67 -2.67
N CYS A 106 -5.43 -9.47 -1.81
CA CYS A 106 -4.37 -10.40 -2.18
C CYS A 106 -4.90 -11.85 -2.15
N LEU A 107 -4.42 -12.67 -3.08
CA LEU A 107 -4.64 -14.11 -3.09
C LEU A 107 -3.28 -14.82 -3.17
N CYS A 108 -3.00 -15.64 -2.17
CA CYS A 108 -1.87 -16.55 -2.19
C CYS A 108 -2.27 -17.91 -2.75
N ARG A 109 -1.50 -18.40 -3.72
CA ARG A 109 -1.68 -19.71 -4.34
C ARG A 109 -0.36 -20.20 -4.90
N ASN A 110 -0.05 -21.48 -4.72
CA ASN A 110 1.16 -22.11 -5.26
C ASN A 110 2.46 -21.38 -4.90
N ALA A 111 2.65 -21.03 -3.62
CA ALA A 111 3.82 -20.31 -3.11
C ALA A 111 3.98 -18.84 -3.58
N THR A 112 3.00 -18.29 -4.29
CA THR A 112 3.00 -16.93 -4.84
C THR A 112 1.77 -16.16 -4.41
N GLY A 113 1.93 -14.90 -4.02
CA GLY A 113 0.82 -13.98 -3.79
C GLY A 113 0.75 -12.89 -4.88
N ILE A 114 -0.44 -12.79 -5.48
CA ILE A 114 -0.78 -11.72 -6.43
C ILE A 114 -2.18 -11.19 -6.14
N SER A 115 -2.46 -9.98 -6.61
CA SER A 115 -3.74 -9.33 -6.42
C SER A 115 -4.93 -10.19 -6.87
N ASN A 116 -5.96 -10.34 -6.04
CA ASN A 116 -7.05 -11.26 -6.30
C ASN A 116 -8.01 -10.71 -7.38
N ARG A 117 -7.72 -11.06 -8.65
CA ARG A 117 -8.55 -10.75 -9.84
C ARG A 117 -8.83 -9.26 -10.06
N ARG A 118 -8.08 -8.37 -9.42
CA ARG A 118 -8.18 -6.90 -9.54
C ARG A 118 -6.80 -6.26 -9.36
N PRO A 119 -6.44 -5.22 -10.12
CA PRO A 119 -7.29 -4.55 -11.09
C PRO A 119 -7.46 -5.31 -12.39
N ILE A 120 -8.53 -4.95 -13.11
CA ILE A 120 -8.76 -5.36 -14.49
C ILE A 120 -8.58 -4.12 -15.37
N TYR A 121 -7.53 -4.12 -16.18
CA TYR A 121 -7.27 -3.08 -17.16
C TYR A 121 -7.97 -3.42 -18.48
N THR A 122 -8.55 -2.42 -19.15
CA THR A 122 -9.14 -2.61 -20.48
C THR A 122 -8.22 -1.98 -21.50
N VAL A 123 -7.70 -2.80 -22.42
CA VAL A 123 -6.76 -2.37 -23.46
C VAL A 123 -7.38 -1.28 -24.33
N VAL A 124 -6.64 -0.18 -24.51
CA VAL A 124 -7.03 0.97 -25.34
C VAL A 124 -6.24 0.95 -26.66
N PRO A 125 -6.59 1.79 -27.66
CA PRO A 125 -5.81 1.89 -28.89
C PRO A 125 -4.33 2.17 -28.60
N ASP A 126 -3.46 1.54 -29.41
CA ASP A 126 -1.99 1.67 -29.36
C ASP A 126 -1.30 1.07 -28.11
N ASP A 127 -2.03 0.34 -27.26
CA ASP A 127 -1.43 -0.40 -26.15
C ASP A 127 -0.57 -1.58 -26.60
N GLY A 128 0.54 -1.77 -25.89
CA GLY A 128 1.28 -3.03 -25.82
C GLY A 128 1.47 -3.45 -24.36
N LEU A 129 1.68 -4.75 -24.10
CA LEU A 129 1.88 -5.24 -22.72
C LEU A 129 3.06 -4.56 -22.01
N PHE A 130 4.10 -4.19 -22.75
CA PHE A 130 5.22 -3.42 -22.20
C PHE A 130 4.79 -2.03 -21.74
N HIS A 131 4.08 -1.28 -22.58
CA HIS A 131 3.55 0.05 -22.24
C HIS A 131 2.64 -0.01 -21.01
N ILE A 132 1.72 -0.96 -20.98
CA ILE A 132 0.81 -1.16 -19.83
C ILE A 132 1.60 -1.42 -18.55
N ALA A 133 2.58 -2.33 -18.58
CA ALA A 133 3.38 -2.67 -17.40
C ALA A 133 4.30 -1.53 -16.95
N ALA A 134 5.08 -0.96 -17.87
CA ALA A 134 6.15 -0.03 -17.57
C ALA A 134 5.65 1.40 -17.33
N GLU A 135 4.62 1.84 -18.04
CA GLU A 135 4.16 3.24 -18.03
C GLU A 135 2.81 3.39 -17.32
N VAL A 136 1.80 2.62 -17.70
CA VAL A 136 0.45 2.74 -17.10
C VAL A 136 0.47 2.31 -15.63
N PHE A 137 1.01 1.12 -15.36
CA PHE A 137 1.19 0.58 -14.02
C PHE A 137 2.58 0.87 -13.44
N SER A 138 3.32 1.85 -13.98
CA SER A 138 4.55 2.39 -13.37
C SER A 138 5.51 1.30 -12.82
N ARG A 139 5.72 0.24 -13.60
CA ARG A 139 6.61 -0.89 -13.30
C ARG A 139 6.24 -1.70 -12.04
N LEU A 140 4.99 -1.61 -11.57
CA LEU A 140 4.48 -2.47 -10.48
C LEU A 140 4.45 -3.95 -10.87
N VAL A 141 4.37 -4.22 -12.16
CA VAL A 141 4.44 -5.54 -12.78
C VAL A 141 5.30 -5.47 -14.03
N THR A 142 5.66 -6.63 -14.58
CA THR A 142 6.34 -6.78 -15.86
C THR A 142 5.38 -7.31 -16.92
N TYR A 143 5.65 -7.03 -18.20
CA TYR A 143 4.83 -7.53 -19.29
C TYR A 143 4.74 -9.08 -19.32
N PRO A 144 5.78 -9.87 -19.00
CA PRO A 144 5.67 -11.33 -18.97
C PRO A 144 4.74 -11.82 -17.85
N GLN A 145 4.67 -11.11 -16.71
CA GLN A 145 3.72 -11.45 -15.64
C GLN A 145 2.28 -11.22 -16.09
N ILE A 146 1.99 -10.10 -16.77
CA ILE A 146 0.66 -9.84 -17.35
C ILE A 146 0.33 -10.92 -18.39
N GLN A 147 1.27 -11.23 -19.29
CA GLN A 147 1.11 -12.25 -20.32
C GLN A 147 0.75 -13.62 -19.72
N LEU A 148 1.53 -14.08 -18.74
CA LEU A 148 1.38 -15.37 -18.08
C LEU A 148 0.02 -15.50 -17.41
N VAL A 149 -0.38 -14.49 -16.62
CA VAL A 149 -1.62 -14.54 -15.82
C VAL A 149 -2.88 -14.45 -16.67
N ASN A 150 -2.78 -13.87 -17.85
CA ASN A 150 -3.89 -13.74 -18.80
C ASN A 150 -3.87 -14.80 -19.91
N ASN A 151 -2.98 -15.80 -19.83
CA ASN A 151 -2.83 -16.87 -20.84
C ASN A 151 -2.66 -16.32 -22.27
N ILE A 152 -1.88 -15.26 -22.43
CA ILE A 152 -1.63 -14.63 -23.74
C ILE A 152 -0.48 -15.37 -24.43
N THR A 153 -0.76 -16.00 -25.56
CA THR A 153 0.24 -16.78 -26.30
C THR A 153 1.35 -15.91 -26.88
N ASP A 154 1.01 -14.81 -27.56
CA ASP A 154 1.96 -13.85 -28.11
C ASP A 154 1.73 -12.46 -27.48
N ALA A 155 2.75 -11.96 -26.78
CA ALA A 155 2.73 -10.69 -26.06
C ALA A 155 2.46 -9.47 -26.97
N ASN A 156 2.69 -9.60 -28.28
CA ASN A 156 2.44 -8.53 -29.26
C ASN A 156 1.00 -8.52 -29.79
N THR A 157 0.18 -9.48 -29.38
CA THR A 157 -1.18 -9.69 -29.92
C THR A 157 -2.26 -9.47 -28.86
N ILE A 158 -2.34 -8.25 -28.35
CA ILE A 158 -3.47 -7.82 -27.50
C ILE A 158 -4.47 -7.02 -28.33
N LEU A 159 -5.75 -7.13 -27.99
CA LEU A 159 -6.85 -6.48 -28.73
C LEU A 159 -7.43 -5.32 -27.93
N VAL A 160 -7.76 -4.23 -28.60
CA VAL A 160 -8.53 -3.13 -27.99
C VAL A 160 -9.83 -3.67 -27.39
N GLY A 161 -10.14 -3.26 -26.16
CA GLY A 161 -11.27 -3.75 -25.38
C GLY A 161 -11.02 -5.06 -24.63
N GLN A 162 -9.88 -5.74 -24.85
CA GLN A 162 -9.49 -6.91 -24.06
C GLN A 162 -9.30 -6.53 -22.60
N ARG A 163 -9.81 -7.38 -21.70
CA ARG A 163 -9.71 -7.19 -20.25
C ARG A 163 -8.54 -8.00 -19.70
N LEU A 164 -7.56 -7.32 -19.13
CA LEU A 164 -6.35 -7.90 -18.58
C LEU A 164 -6.35 -7.80 -17.06
N TRP A 165 -6.20 -8.93 -16.37
CA TRP A 165 -5.90 -8.95 -14.95
C TRP A 165 -4.44 -8.56 -14.74
N ILE A 166 -4.22 -7.52 -13.94
CA ILE A 166 -2.89 -7.03 -13.59
C ILE A 166 -2.48 -7.65 -12.25
N PRO A 167 -1.45 -8.52 -12.23
CA PRO A 167 -1.09 -9.32 -11.06
C PRO A 167 -0.16 -8.57 -10.11
N LEU A 168 -0.69 -7.57 -9.38
CA LEU A 168 0.13 -6.81 -8.43
C LEU A 168 0.73 -7.74 -7.37
N PRO A 169 2.02 -7.61 -7.03
CA PRO A 169 2.67 -8.49 -6.07
C PRO A 169 2.17 -8.24 -4.64
N CYS A 170 1.94 -9.31 -3.89
CA CYS A 170 1.51 -9.24 -2.49
C CYS A 170 1.79 -10.56 -1.76
N SER A 171 1.62 -10.59 -0.44
CA SER A 171 1.67 -11.82 0.34
C SER A 171 0.72 -11.72 1.55
N CYS A 172 0.38 -12.88 2.10
CA CYS A 172 -0.44 -13.05 3.31
C CYS A 172 0.33 -13.81 4.40
N ASP A 173 1.64 -13.99 4.21
CA ASP A 173 2.47 -14.72 5.15
C ASP A 173 2.61 -13.96 6.47
N GLU A 174 2.80 -14.71 7.55
CA GLU A 174 3.31 -14.13 8.79
C GLU A 174 4.82 -13.95 8.65
N VAL A 175 5.35 -12.91 9.27
CA VAL A 175 6.78 -12.62 9.23
C VAL A 175 7.31 -12.66 10.65
N ASP A 176 8.30 -13.54 10.87
CA ASP A 176 8.90 -13.79 12.19
C ASP A 176 7.86 -14.17 13.27
N GLY A 177 6.77 -14.85 12.87
CA GLY A 177 5.69 -15.30 13.74
C GLY A 177 4.63 -14.24 14.06
N GLU A 178 4.68 -13.07 13.42
CA GLU A 178 3.75 -11.97 13.63
C GLU A 178 2.91 -11.71 12.37
N GLN A 179 1.65 -11.30 12.59
CA GLN A 179 0.79 -10.85 11.50
C GLN A 179 1.24 -9.48 11.01
N VAL A 180 1.36 -9.32 9.70
CA VAL A 180 1.79 -8.08 9.04
C VAL A 180 0.89 -7.77 7.85
N VAL A 181 0.93 -6.51 7.40
CA VAL A 181 0.46 -6.18 6.06
C VAL A 181 1.67 -6.10 5.14
N HIS A 182 1.74 -7.00 4.17
CA HIS A 182 2.74 -6.92 3.12
C HIS A 182 2.49 -5.70 2.24
N TYR A 183 3.54 -4.91 2.05
CA TYR A 183 3.51 -3.64 1.36
C TYR A 183 4.56 -3.64 0.26
N GLY A 184 4.10 -3.52 -0.99
CA GLY A 184 4.99 -3.29 -2.12
C GLY A 184 5.50 -1.85 -2.10
N HIS A 185 6.67 -1.65 -1.51
CA HIS A 185 7.32 -0.36 -1.39
C HIS A 185 8.10 -0.01 -2.66
N PHE A 186 7.90 1.21 -3.18
CA PHE A 186 8.68 1.70 -4.32
C PHE A 186 10.07 2.15 -3.86
N VAL A 187 11.11 1.52 -4.41
CA VAL A 187 12.50 1.82 -4.07
C VAL A 187 12.97 3.06 -4.84
N ALA A 188 13.08 4.20 -4.16
CA ALA A 188 13.61 5.42 -4.75
C ALA A 188 15.10 5.27 -5.11
N ALA A 189 15.58 6.10 -6.04
CA ALA A 189 17.00 6.13 -6.37
C ALA A 189 17.84 6.56 -5.15
N GLY A 190 18.88 5.79 -4.82
CA GLY A 190 19.74 6.05 -3.67
C GLY A 190 19.24 5.49 -2.34
N SER A 191 18.09 4.81 -2.31
CA SER A 191 17.63 4.06 -1.13
C SER A 191 18.61 2.93 -0.75
N THR A 192 18.69 2.62 0.54
CA THR A 192 19.42 1.47 1.08
C THR A 192 18.46 0.53 1.80
N VAL A 193 18.81 -0.76 1.90
CA VAL A 193 17.97 -1.73 2.63
C VAL A 193 17.88 -1.35 4.11
N GLU A 194 18.99 -0.91 4.71
CA GLU A 194 19.04 -0.41 6.10
C GLU A 194 18.08 0.77 6.32
N GLY A 195 18.12 1.79 5.45
CA GLY A 195 17.27 2.96 5.58
C GLY A 195 15.77 2.64 5.43
N ILE A 196 15.43 1.73 4.52
CA ILE A 196 14.06 1.24 4.37
C ILE A 196 13.64 0.43 5.61
N ALA A 197 14.53 -0.41 6.14
CA ALA A 197 14.26 -1.20 7.34
C ALA A 197 13.97 -0.31 8.55
N GLU A 198 14.78 0.73 8.76
CA GLU A 198 14.58 1.73 9.82
C GLU A 198 13.24 2.46 9.63
N GLN A 199 12.96 2.95 8.42
CA GLN A 199 11.72 3.67 8.09
C GLN A 199 10.45 2.89 8.46
N PHE A 200 10.45 1.58 8.22
CA PHE A 200 9.29 0.72 8.45
C PHE A 200 9.38 -0.11 9.73
N ASN A 201 10.36 0.17 10.60
CA ASN A 201 10.57 -0.51 11.87
C ASN A 201 10.63 -2.05 11.70
N THR A 202 11.46 -2.49 10.76
CA THR A 202 11.82 -3.89 10.50
C THR A 202 13.35 -4.03 10.50
N THR A 203 13.88 -5.19 10.10
CA THR A 203 15.33 -5.43 10.01
C THR A 203 15.78 -5.64 8.57
N GLU A 204 17.02 -5.27 8.27
CA GLU A 204 17.64 -5.52 6.97
C GLU A 204 17.58 -7.02 6.62
N ARG A 205 17.90 -7.89 7.58
CA ARG A 205 17.82 -9.35 7.41
C ARG A 205 16.40 -9.81 7.03
N THR A 206 15.37 -9.25 7.65
CA THR A 206 13.97 -9.56 7.31
C THR A 206 13.66 -9.14 5.87
N LEU A 207 14.08 -7.93 5.45
CA LEU A 207 13.88 -7.46 4.07
C LEU A 207 14.63 -8.30 3.04
N LEU A 208 15.90 -8.63 3.29
CA LEU A 208 16.70 -9.49 2.42
C LEU A 208 16.04 -10.87 2.24
N ASN A 209 15.61 -11.49 3.33
CA ASN A 209 14.96 -12.79 3.32
C ASN A 209 13.62 -12.80 2.57
N LEU A 210 12.77 -11.79 2.78
CA LEU A 210 11.47 -11.67 2.10
C LEU A 210 11.63 -11.52 0.60
N ASN A 211 12.66 -10.78 0.19
CA ASN A 211 12.88 -10.41 -1.21
C ASN A 211 13.89 -11.31 -1.92
N GLY A 212 14.36 -12.38 -1.27
CA GLY A 212 15.30 -13.34 -1.85
C GLY A 212 16.65 -12.71 -2.23
N MET A 213 17.06 -11.63 -1.55
CA MET A 213 18.34 -10.95 -1.78
C MET A 213 19.42 -11.56 -0.90
N ALA A 214 20.58 -11.89 -1.49
CA ALA A 214 21.70 -12.42 -0.71
C ALA A 214 22.53 -11.29 -0.04
N ASP A 215 22.54 -10.11 -0.64
CA ASP A 215 23.27 -8.92 -0.17
C ASP A 215 22.45 -7.65 -0.44
N ALA A 216 22.56 -6.64 0.43
CA ALA A 216 21.83 -5.38 0.30
C ALA A 216 22.15 -4.58 -0.98
N LYS A 217 23.31 -4.82 -1.61
CA LYS A 217 23.67 -4.21 -2.90
C LYS A 217 22.82 -4.70 -4.07
N GLU A 218 22.07 -5.77 -3.89
CA GLU A 218 21.13 -6.26 -4.90
C GLU A 218 19.88 -5.39 -5.01
N LEU A 219 19.63 -4.50 -4.04
CA LEU A 219 18.50 -3.58 -4.06
C LEU A 219 18.53 -2.70 -5.33
N GLN A 220 17.49 -2.83 -6.15
CA GLN A 220 17.37 -2.08 -7.40
C GLN A 220 16.49 -0.84 -7.21
N ALA A 221 16.98 0.31 -7.64
CA ALA A 221 16.15 1.50 -7.74
C ALA A 221 15.01 1.30 -8.75
N SER A 222 13.88 1.97 -8.52
CA SER A 222 12.65 1.86 -9.32
C SER A 222 12.09 0.43 -9.41
N SER A 223 12.35 -0.38 -8.39
CA SER A 223 11.73 -1.69 -8.19
C SER A 223 10.72 -1.66 -7.04
N ILE A 224 9.96 -2.73 -6.88
CA ILE A 224 9.01 -2.92 -5.79
C ILE A 224 9.58 -3.94 -4.81
N LEU A 225 9.75 -3.53 -3.56
CA LEU A 225 10.26 -4.32 -2.46
C LEU A 225 9.12 -4.75 -1.54
N ASP A 226 9.05 -6.03 -1.17
CA ASP A 226 8.13 -6.50 -0.13
C ASP A 226 8.62 -6.04 1.25
N VAL A 227 7.83 -5.18 1.89
CA VAL A 227 8.08 -4.65 3.23
C VAL A 227 6.97 -5.12 4.17
N PRO A 228 7.30 -5.78 5.29
CA PRO A 228 6.31 -6.24 6.26
C PRO A 228 5.91 -5.09 7.18
N LEU A 229 4.77 -4.45 6.92
CA LEU A 229 4.29 -3.38 7.79
C LEU A 229 3.75 -3.97 9.09
N LYS A 230 4.35 -3.53 10.21
CA LYS A 230 3.79 -3.79 11.53
C LYS A 230 2.39 -3.19 11.65
N VAL A 231 1.50 -3.93 12.27
CA VAL A 231 0.09 -3.57 12.44
C VAL A 231 -0.25 -3.32 13.90
N CYS A 232 -1.34 -2.59 14.13
CA CYS A 232 -1.87 -2.44 15.47
C CYS A 232 -2.54 -3.73 15.96
N LYS A 233 -2.35 -4.03 17.25
CA LYS A 233 -3.03 -5.10 17.95
C LYS A 233 -4.54 -4.85 17.92
N SER A 234 -5.26 -5.85 17.45
CA SER A 234 -6.72 -5.88 17.34
C SER A 234 -7.31 -6.87 18.34
N MET A 235 -8.54 -6.60 18.79
CA MET A 235 -9.36 -7.55 19.55
C MET A 235 -10.42 -8.24 18.68
N VAL A 236 -10.32 -8.09 17.35
CA VAL A 236 -11.21 -8.78 16.41
C VAL A 236 -11.01 -10.28 16.51
N THR A 237 -12.10 -10.99 16.76
CA THR A 237 -12.08 -12.43 17.02
C THR A 237 -12.11 -13.24 15.72
N SER A 238 -11.58 -14.47 15.74
CA SER A 238 -11.43 -15.32 14.55
C SER A 238 -12.74 -15.76 13.89
N ASN A 239 -13.86 -15.68 14.59
CA ASN A 239 -15.20 -15.92 14.06
C ASN A 239 -15.82 -14.69 13.37
N SER A 240 -15.12 -13.55 13.35
CA SER A 240 -15.58 -12.34 12.69
C SER A 240 -15.43 -12.43 11.17
N LEU A 241 -16.36 -11.84 10.42
CA LEU A 241 -16.31 -11.79 8.96
C LEU A 241 -15.14 -10.93 8.42
N ASP A 242 -14.57 -10.08 9.26
CA ASP A 242 -13.45 -9.20 8.94
C ASP A 242 -12.15 -9.59 9.66
N TYR A 243 -12.09 -10.83 10.18
CA TYR A 243 -10.85 -11.39 10.70
C TYR A 243 -9.94 -11.94 9.58
N PRO A 244 -8.61 -11.74 9.66
CA PRO A 244 -7.92 -10.84 10.58
C PRO A 244 -8.06 -9.37 10.14
N LEU A 245 -8.34 -8.47 11.09
CA LEU A 245 -8.39 -7.03 10.82
C LEU A 245 -7.02 -6.39 11.05
N LEU A 246 -6.23 -6.32 9.98
CA LEU A 246 -4.86 -5.83 9.99
C LEU A 246 -4.80 -4.38 9.49
N VAL A 247 -4.27 -3.46 10.30
CA VAL A 247 -4.14 -2.04 9.95
C VAL A 247 -2.73 -1.56 10.28
N PRO A 248 -1.91 -1.19 9.28
CA PRO A 248 -0.55 -0.73 9.50
C PRO A 248 -0.51 0.73 9.98
N ASN A 249 0.59 1.08 10.63
CA ASN A 249 0.81 2.42 11.17
C ASN A 249 0.59 3.54 10.14
N GLY A 250 -0.09 4.61 10.54
CA GLY A 250 -0.36 5.77 9.68
C GLY A 250 -1.44 5.52 8.62
N THR A 251 -2.22 4.45 8.74
CA THR A 251 -3.34 4.14 7.83
C THR A 251 -4.63 3.92 8.60
N SER A 252 -5.74 3.90 7.86
CA SER A 252 -7.05 3.49 8.37
C SER A 252 -7.76 2.56 7.39
N ILE A 253 -8.77 1.86 7.89
CA ILE A 253 -9.64 0.98 7.12
C ILE A 253 -11.09 1.19 7.54
N TYR A 254 -12.01 0.90 6.63
CA TYR A 254 -13.43 0.79 6.93
C TYR A 254 -13.84 -0.68 6.91
N THR A 255 -14.51 -1.11 7.97
CA THR A 255 -15.02 -2.47 8.14
C THR A 255 -16.51 -2.45 8.53
N ALA A 256 -17.10 -3.62 8.81
CA ALA A 256 -18.50 -3.79 9.15
C ALA A 256 -19.43 -3.09 8.14
N ASN A 257 -19.26 -3.38 6.85
CA ASN A 257 -20.00 -2.74 5.75
C ASN A 257 -19.91 -1.20 5.76
N ASN A 258 -18.71 -0.67 6.02
CA ASN A 258 -18.39 0.76 6.17
C ASN A 258 -18.83 1.40 7.49
N CYS A 259 -19.46 0.68 8.41
CA CYS A 259 -19.99 1.27 9.63
C CYS A 259 -18.94 1.58 10.69
N VAL A 260 -17.81 0.89 10.66
CA VAL A 260 -16.71 1.12 11.60
C VAL A 260 -15.49 1.57 10.82
N ARG A 261 -14.82 2.60 11.33
CA ARG A 261 -13.50 3.02 10.85
C ARG A 261 -12.48 2.66 11.90
N CYS A 262 -11.41 1.96 11.51
CA CYS A 262 -10.31 1.63 12.39
C CYS A 262 -9.02 2.26 11.86
N ARG A 263 -8.20 2.82 12.74
CA ARG A 263 -6.92 3.44 12.42
C ARG A 263 -5.81 2.87 13.30
N CYS A 264 -4.61 2.86 12.76
CA CYS A 264 -3.42 2.48 13.52
C CYS A 264 -2.45 3.65 13.59
N ASP A 265 -2.02 3.96 14.81
CA ASP A 265 -0.98 4.93 15.10
C ASP A 265 -0.05 4.31 16.15
N ALA A 266 1.24 4.19 15.81
CA ALA A 266 2.27 3.63 16.69
C ALA A 266 2.37 4.39 18.02
N MET A 267 2.02 5.68 18.05
CA MET A 267 2.02 6.51 19.26
C MET A 267 0.97 6.08 20.29
N ASN A 268 -0.05 5.33 19.86
CA ASN A 268 -1.10 4.77 20.73
C ASN A 268 -0.76 3.35 21.19
N ASN A 269 0.51 3.09 21.51
CA ASN A 269 1.02 1.78 21.94
C ASN A 269 0.67 0.63 20.98
N TRP A 270 0.61 0.93 19.67
CA TRP A 270 0.19 -0.04 18.65
C TRP A 270 -1.18 -0.68 18.90
N MET A 271 -2.10 0.02 19.56
CA MET A 271 -3.48 -0.46 19.76
C MET A 271 -4.39 0.04 18.64
N LEU A 272 -5.21 -0.85 18.09
CA LEU A 272 -6.14 -0.50 17.03
C LEU A 272 -7.26 0.40 17.59
N GLU A 273 -7.40 1.59 17.03
CA GLU A 273 -8.46 2.52 17.43
C GLU A 273 -9.61 2.47 16.43
N CYS A 274 -10.79 2.07 16.88
CA CYS A 274 -11.98 2.02 16.04
C CYS A 274 -13.06 2.99 16.55
N GLU A 275 -13.78 3.60 15.61
CA GLU A 275 -14.85 4.56 15.84
C GLU A 275 -16.02 4.29 14.87
N PRO A 276 -17.26 4.69 15.21
CA PRO A 276 -18.35 4.75 14.26
C PRO A 276 -17.95 5.62 13.07
N SER A 277 -18.16 5.15 11.86
CA SER A 277 -17.69 5.83 10.64
C SER A 277 -18.34 7.20 10.38
N GLY A 278 -19.51 7.45 10.97
CA GLY A 278 -20.30 8.67 10.76
C GLY A 278 -20.92 8.79 9.36
N LEU A 279 -20.96 7.72 8.58
CA LEU A 279 -21.38 7.78 7.18
C LEU A 279 -22.87 7.56 7.01
N ALA A 280 -23.45 8.27 6.05
CA ALA A 280 -24.71 7.89 5.44
C ALA A 280 -24.47 6.73 4.47
N LEU A 281 -25.06 5.56 4.75
CA LEU A 281 -24.96 4.43 3.82
C LEU A 281 -25.91 4.63 2.63
N PRO A 282 -25.62 4.00 1.47
CA PRO A 282 -26.49 4.05 0.32
C PRO A 282 -27.92 3.59 0.64
N ARG A 283 -28.91 4.15 -0.07
CA ARG A 283 -30.34 3.78 0.05
C ARG A 283 -30.93 4.00 1.45
N GLY A 284 -30.36 4.92 2.23
CA GLY A 284 -30.87 5.26 3.56
C GLY A 284 -30.66 4.16 4.62
N GLN A 285 -29.78 3.19 4.35
CA GLN A 285 -29.43 2.19 5.35
C GLN A 285 -28.74 2.86 6.55
N THR A 286 -29.03 2.37 7.75
CA THR A 286 -28.39 2.83 8.97
C THR A 286 -27.39 1.78 9.44
N CYS A 287 -26.29 2.25 10.00
CA CYS A 287 -25.34 1.36 10.64
C CYS A 287 -25.97 0.66 11.86
N PRO A 288 -25.60 -0.61 12.13
CA PRO A 288 -25.94 -1.27 13.37
C PRO A 288 -25.45 -0.48 14.58
N SER A 289 -26.03 -0.76 15.75
CA SER A 289 -25.58 -0.15 17.01
C SER A 289 -24.09 -0.36 17.23
N THR A 290 -23.40 0.71 17.59
CA THR A 290 -22.00 0.72 18.03
C THR A 290 -21.88 0.87 19.55
N LEU A 291 -22.99 0.68 20.28
CA LEU A 291 -23.03 0.73 21.74
C LEU A 291 -22.12 -0.35 22.32
N CYS A 292 -21.30 0.01 23.31
CA CYS A 292 -20.49 -0.98 23.99
C CYS A 292 -21.35 -1.97 24.76
N GLU A 293 -20.99 -3.24 24.65
CA GLU A 293 -21.71 -4.29 25.36
C GLU A 293 -21.70 -4.02 26.88
N GLY A 294 -22.90 -3.96 27.46
CA GLY A 294 -23.09 -3.72 28.88
C GLY A 294 -22.86 -2.28 29.35
N THR A 295 -22.74 -1.29 28.45
CA THR A 295 -22.54 0.13 28.83
C THR A 295 -23.49 1.08 28.10
N SER A 296 -23.36 2.38 28.41
CA SER A 296 -24.10 3.48 27.79
C SER A 296 -23.29 4.29 26.76
N PHE A 297 -22.03 3.90 26.48
CA PHE A 297 -21.15 4.65 25.58
C PHE A 297 -20.80 3.85 24.33
N ASN A 298 -20.50 4.57 23.24
CA ASN A 298 -20.25 3.95 21.95
C ASN A 298 -18.78 3.55 21.78
N LEU A 299 -18.55 2.72 20.76
CA LEU A 299 -17.24 2.36 20.24
C LEU A 299 -16.31 3.58 20.14
N GLY A 300 -15.07 3.43 20.60
CA GLY A 300 -14.08 4.49 20.60
C GLY A 300 -14.10 5.40 21.83
N ASN A 301 -15.22 5.49 22.55
CA ASN A 301 -15.27 6.29 23.78
C ASN A 301 -14.43 5.67 24.89
N ILE A 302 -13.79 6.56 25.67
CA ILE A 302 -12.98 6.23 26.83
C ILE A 302 -13.66 6.80 28.06
N THR A 303 -13.85 5.96 29.08
CA THR A 303 -14.30 6.39 30.40
C THR A 303 -13.15 6.22 31.39
N SER A 304 -12.77 7.31 32.06
CA SER A 304 -11.81 7.27 33.17
C SER A 304 -12.49 6.68 34.41
N GLY A 305 -11.91 5.64 34.98
CA GLY A 305 -12.31 5.11 36.30
C GLY A 305 -11.66 5.91 37.43
N SER A 306 -11.81 5.45 38.67
CA SER A 306 -11.06 5.98 39.82
C SER A 306 -9.55 5.73 39.64
N GLY A 307 -8.73 6.74 39.92
CA GLY A 307 -7.27 6.66 39.77
C GLY A 307 -6.81 6.84 38.32
N CYS A 308 -5.87 6.00 37.86
CA CYS A 308 -5.36 6.02 36.48
C CYS A 308 -5.94 4.90 35.60
N SER A 309 -7.01 4.23 36.06
CA SER A 309 -7.69 3.21 35.27
C SER A 309 -8.53 3.85 34.17
N ARG A 310 -8.45 3.31 32.95
CA ARG A 310 -9.26 3.75 31.81
C ARG A 310 -9.94 2.54 31.21
N SER A 311 -11.22 2.68 30.90
CA SER A 311 -11.99 1.69 30.14
C SER A 311 -12.29 2.27 28.77
N ARG A 312 -12.02 1.51 27.71
CA ARG A 312 -12.29 1.90 26.32
C ARG A 312 -13.24 0.90 25.69
N CYS A 313 -14.22 1.39 24.94
CA CYS A 313 -15.00 0.51 24.08
C CYS A 313 -14.19 0.16 22.84
N VAL A 314 -13.91 -1.12 22.65
CA VAL A 314 -13.11 -1.62 21.53
C VAL A 314 -13.94 -2.52 20.63
N TYR A 315 -13.59 -2.53 19.36
CA TYR A 315 -14.23 -3.34 18.35
C TYR A 315 -13.71 -4.78 18.39
N THR A 316 -14.62 -5.75 18.38
CA THR A 316 -14.28 -7.18 18.42
C THR A 316 -14.75 -7.97 17.20
N GLY A 317 -15.46 -7.33 16.27
CA GLY A 317 -15.80 -7.94 14.98
C GLY A 317 -17.17 -7.58 14.44
N TYR A 318 -17.50 -8.19 13.31
CA TYR A 318 -18.76 -8.08 12.60
C TYR A 318 -19.26 -9.48 12.24
N THR A 319 -20.44 -9.83 12.73
CA THR A 319 -21.05 -11.14 12.52
C THR A 319 -22.55 -10.96 12.30
N ASP A 320 -23.11 -11.60 11.27
CA ASP A 320 -24.55 -11.62 10.98
C ASP A 320 -25.23 -10.25 11.00
N GLY A 321 -24.55 -9.23 10.45
CA GLY A 321 -25.10 -7.89 10.39
C GLY A 321 -24.90 -7.05 11.66
N ARG A 322 -24.29 -7.60 12.72
CA ARG A 322 -24.08 -6.94 14.02
C ARG A 322 -22.63 -6.53 14.22
N ILE A 323 -22.44 -5.33 14.75
CA ILE A 323 -21.14 -4.83 15.25
C ILE A 323 -20.96 -5.34 16.67
N ASN A 324 -19.85 -6.04 16.90
CA ASN A 324 -19.48 -6.58 18.20
C ASN A 324 -18.42 -5.68 18.84
N THR A 325 -18.57 -5.46 20.14
CA THR A 325 -17.72 -4.57 20.92
C THR A 325 -17.52 -5.12 22.32
N THR A 326 -16.43 -4.79 22.99
CA THR A 326 -16.21 -5.10 24.40
C THR A 326 -15.49 -3.96 25.12
N ILE A 327 -15.38 -4.04 26.44
CA ILE A 327 -14.62 -3.09 27.24
C ILE A 327 -13.17 -3.59 27.38
N SER A 328 -12.21 -2.83 26.86
CA SER A 328 -10.79 -2.99 27.21
C SER A 328 -10.45 -2.10 28.39
N ARG A 329 -9.66 -2.60 29.33
CA ARG A 329 -9.18 -1.84 30.50
C ARG A 329 -7.67 -1.67 30.42
N ASP A 330 -7.25 -0.42 30.44
CA ASP A 330 -5.84 -0.03 30.48
C ASP A 330 -5.56 0.82 31.72
N SER A 331 -4.32 0.80 32.20
CA SER A 331 -3.87 1.66 33.30
C SER A 331 -2.85 2.66 32.79
N THR A 332 -3.04 3.93 33.12
CA THR A 332 -2.03 4.99 32.90
C THR A 332 -1.25 5.29 34.18
N CYS A 333 -1.29 4.41 35.19
CA CYS A 333 -0.43 4.54 36.36
C CYS A 333 1.04 4.48 35.89
N PRO A 334 1.94 5.31 36.46
CA PRO A 334 3.37 5.07 36.34
C PRO A 334 3.67 3.64 36.82
N GLY A 335 4.34 2.85 35.98
CA GLY A 335 4.83 1.53 36.40
C GLY A 335 5.73 1.72 37.62
N ASN A 336 5.48 0.94 38.67
CA ASN A 336 6.35 0.96 39.83
C ASN A 336 7.68 0.32 39.39
N ASN A 337 8.69 1.13 39.09
CA ASN A 337 10.07 0.67 38.97
C ASN A 337 10.56 0.30 40.38
N GLY A 338 10.02 -0.79 40.92
CA GLY A 338 10.60 -1.47 42.05
C GLY A 338 11.94 -2.00 41.59
N LEU A 339 13.00 -1.30 41.97
CA LEU A 339 14.34 -1.85 42.08
C LEU A 339 14.25 -3.17 42.85
N SER A 340 14.22 -4.29 42.13
CA SER A 340 14.60 -5.57 42.70
C SER A 340 16.10 -5.47 42.97
N ASN A 341 16.44 -5.06 44.20
CA ASN A 341 17.78 -5.22 44.73
C ASN A 341 18.14 -6.71 44.66
N VAL A 342 19.17 -7.01 43.86
CA VAL A 342 19.97 -8.23 43.96
C VAL A 342 20.82 -8.15 45.22
#